data_AF-A0A8I1AZG7-F1
#
_entry.id   AF-A0A8I1AZG7-F1
#
_cell.length_a   1.000
_cell.length_b   1.000
_cell.length_c   1.000
_cell.angle_alpha   90.00
_cell.angle_beta   90.00
_cell.angle_gamma   90.00
#
_symmetry.space_group_name_H-M   'P 1'
#
loop_
_entity.id
_entity.type
_entity.pdbx_description
1 polymer ?
#
loop_
_entity_poly.entity_id
_entity_poly.type
_entity_poly.pdbx_seq_one_letter_code
_entity_poly.pdbx_strand_id
1 'polypeptide(L)'
;MSATTTSLEAVVDNISSKLRDEIRLLVDAKYEVDELACRSAAGRRLIEPFHDGAYGPRIGASFFRTVFPFSNLEPCGDSFSALAPVSQTIGASWRWTTSSVPENERPALLARLQDPARATAEGYDRAEFIWIKPLGLFLAHEGKNRVGFFRDMGAQWIPAHVAPYDYPAADRLATYAAKHAHQTMYWAVLDGQLLAPINHPAWALPILRAYGVAEHHRWPHEFPAVDVVTAALTERLVNPVSSRPAPLDLELVREKEEYESEEIPCSILDIDALSAPWFFLKVMFGVSIIAIMLICIMPADWSNLRIAAGVVAGLGFGGLLTPGVKLLRAPRRLVDPYASLRKFSPLERKAAGIR
;
A
#
# COMPACT_ATOMS: atom_id res chain seq x y z
N MET A 1 -0.43 -48.87 25.60
CA MET A 1 -0.15 -47.47 25.97
C MET A 1 -1.41 -46.68 25.67
N SER A 2 -2.17 -46.31 26.70
CA SER A 2 -3.44 -45.58 26.53
C SER A 2 -3.15 -44.23 25.91
N ALA A 3 -3.65 -43.99 24.70
CA ALA A 3 -3.72 -42.66 24.13
C ALA A 3 -4.66 -41.84 25.02
N THR A 4 -4.09 -40.93 25.80
CA THR A 4 -4.84 -39.83 26.41
C THR A 4 -5.56 -39.12 25.27
N THR A 5 -6.86 -39.30 25.17
CA THR A 5 -7.76 -38.47 24.37
C THR A 5 -7.71 -37.08 24.97
N THR A 6 -6.71 -36.28 24.59
CA THR A 6 -6.64 -34.87 24.95
C THR A 6 -7.86 -34.22 24.29
N SER A 7 -8.89 -33.92 25.08
CA SER A 7 -10.06 -33.20 24.60
C SER A 7 -9.58 -31.84 24.09
N LEU A 8 -9.75 -31.57 22.80
CA LEU A 8 -9.40 -30.26 22.25
C LEU A 8 -10.28 -29.19 22.88
N GLU A 9 -9.65 -28.10 23.29
CA GLU A 9 -10.36 -26.95 23.84
C GLU A 9 -10.71 -25.96 22.73
N ALA A 10 -11.83 -25.25 22.91
CA ALA A 10 -12.20 -24.13 22.06
C ALA A 10 -11.23 -22.97 22.25
N VAL A 11 -10.82 -22.33 21.15
CA VAL A 11 -10.02 -21.11 21.24
C VAL A 11 -10.86 -20.03 21.92
N VAL A 12 -10.40 -19.56 23.07
CA VAL A 12 -11.01 -18.43 23.77
C VAL A 12 -10.41 -17.13 23.22
N ASP A 13 -11.23 -16.33 22.58
CA ASP A 13 -10.87 -15.00 22.10
C ASP A 13 -11.46 -13.92 23.02
N ASN A 14 -10.58 -13.05 23.54
CA ASN A 14 -10.95 -11.99 24.48
C ASN A 14 -11.46 -10.73 23.75
N ILE A 15 -12.16 -10.90 22.63
CA ILE A 15 -12.70 -9.80 21.82
C ILE A 15 -14.06 -9.35 22.32
N SER A 16 -14.40 -8.08 22.05
CA SER A 16 -15.72 -7.53 22.36
C SER A 16 -16.83 -8.26 21.58
N SER A 17 -18.05 -8.29 22.12
CA SER A 17 -19.22 -8.85 21.42
C SER A 17 -19.48 -8.15 20.10
N LYS A 18 -19.35 -6.82 20.07
CA LYS A 18 -19.50 -6.01 18.86
C LYS A 18 -18.51 -6.41 17.77
N LEU A 19 -17.22 -6.60 18.11
CA LEU A 19 -16.22 -7.05 17.15
C LEU A 19 -16.53 -8.46 16.65
N ARG A 20 -16.95 -9.36 17.54
CA ARG A 20 -17.32 -10.72 17.18
C ARG A 20 -18.47 -10.75 16.17
N ASP A 21 -19.49 -9.92 16.34
CA ASP A 21 -20.63 -9.88 15.42
C ASP A 21 -20.24 -9.34 14.04
N GLU A 22 -19.41 -8.31 13.96
CA GLU A 22 -18.89 -7.81 12.69
C GLU A 22 -17.97 -8.85 11.99
N ILE A 23 -17.15 -9.58 12.75
CA ILE A 23 -16.32 -10.67 12.22
C ILE A 23 -17.19 -11.80 11.64
N ARG A 24 -18.31 -12.15 12.29
CA ARG A 24 -19.26 -13.13 11.76
C ARG A 24 -19.85 -12.66 10.44
N LEU A 25 -20.29 -11.39 10.36
CA LEU A 25 -20.80 -10.81 9.12
C LEU A 25 -19.74 -10.81 8.00
N LEU A 26 -18.48 -10.52 8.31
CA LEU A 26 -17.37 -10.61 7.36
C LEU A 26 -17.20 -12.04 6.82
N VAL A 27 -17.23 -13.02 7.73
CA VAL A 27 -17.07 -14.44 7.45
C VAL A 27 -18.26 -15.01 6.67
N ASP A 28 -19.45 -14.46 6.86
CA ASP A 28 -20.65 -14.76 6.08
C ASP A 28 -20.60 -14.15 4.69
N ALA A 29 -20.30 -12.86 4.58
CA ALA A 29 -20.15 -12.17 3.30
C ALA A 29 -19.07 -12.83 2.41
N LYS A 30 -17.94 -13.23 3.01
CA LYS A 30 -16.89 -13.93 2.26
C LYS A 30 -17.34 -15.31 1.78
N TYR A 31 -18.13 -16.03 2.55
CA TYR A 31 -18.67 -17.33 2.13
C TYR A 31 -19.65 -17.18 0.95
N GLU A 32 -20.52 -16.16 0.98
CA GLU A 32 -21.43 -15.87 -0.13
C GLU A 32 -20.67 -15.53 -1.42
N VAL A 33 -19.57 -14.77 -1.30
CA VAL A 33 -18.68 -14.47 -2.43
C VAL A 33 -18.07 -15.75 -3.01
N ASP A 34 -17.60 -16.66 -2.17
CA ASP A 34 -17.01 -17.93 -2.60
C ASP A 34 -18.05 -18.83 -3.29
N GLU A 35 -19.25 -18.92 -2.72
CA GLU A 35 -20.38 -19.66 -3.30
C GLU A 35 -20.78 -19.11 -4.66
N LEU A 36 -20.86 -17.78 -4.80
CA LEU A 36 -21.19 -17.13 -6.06
C LEU A 36 -20.14 -17.43 -7.14
N ALA A 37 -18.85 -17.44 -6.77
CA ALA A 37 -17.76 -17.77 -7.67
C ALA A 37 -17.82 -19.22 -8.18
N CYS A 38 -18.25 -20.15 -7.32
CA CYS A 38 -18.31 -21.57 -7.65
C CYS A 38 -19.51 -21.91 -8.55
N ARG A 39 -20.61 -21.15 -8.45
CA ARG A 39 -21.86 -21.42 -9.18
C ARG A 39 -21.79 -21.15 -10.68
N SER A 40 -21.05 -20.14 -11.13
CA SER A 40 -21.00 -19.82 -12.57
C SER A 40 -19.80 -18.96 -12.98
N ALA A 41 -19.47 -18.98 -14.26
CA ALA A 41 -18.48 -18.06 -14.84
C ALA A 41 -18.90 -16.58 -14.72
N ALA A 42 -20.20 -16.29 -14.70
CA ALA A 42 -20.71 -14.93 -14.47
C ALA A 42 -20.46 -14.49 -13.02
N GLY A 43 -20.69 -15.36 -12.04
CA GLY A 43 -20.38 -15.12 -10.64
C GLY A 43 -18.90 -14.78 -10.42
N ARG A 44 -17.99 -15.52 -11.06
CA ARG A 44 -16.54 -15.21 -11.04
C ARG A 44 -16.20 -13.82 -11.55
N ARG A 45 -16.91 -13.32 -12.57
CA ARG A 45 -16.71 -11.97 -13.10
C ARG A 45 -17.21 -10.87 -12.15
N LEU A 46 -18.23 -11.16 -11.35
CA LEU A 46 -18.79 -10.19 -10.39
C LEU A 46 -17.90 -9.99 -9.15
N ILE A 47 -17.04 -10.96 -8.85
CA ILE A 47 -16.22 -10.97 -7.63
C ILE A 47 -14.72 -10.84 -7.92
N GLU A 48 -14.35 -10.28 -9.07
CA GLU A 48 -12.96 -10.20 -9.55
C GLU A 48 -11.95 -9.72 -8.49
N PRO A 49 -12.21 -8.69 -7.66
CA PRO A 49 -11.27 -8.29 -6.61
C PRO A 49 -10.98 -9.38 -5.57
N PHE A 50 -11.90 -10.33 -5.39
CA PHE A 50 -11.84 -11.43 -4.42
C PHE A 50 -11.66 -12.80 -5.08
N HIS A 51 -11.17 -12.83 -6.32
CA HIS A 51 -10.90 -14.04 -7.07
C HIS A 51 -9.44 -14.10 -7.56
N ASP A 52 -8.79 -15.26 -7.48
CA ASP A 52 -7.40 -15.47 -7.92
C ASP A 52 -7.33 -16.00 -9.37
N GLY A 53 -8.06 -15.37 -10.30
CA GLY A 53 -8.01 -15.73 -11.72
C GLY A 53 -8.52 -17.14 -12.01
N ALA A 54 -7.67 -18.06 -12.47
CA ALA A 54 -8.07 -19.45 -12.76
C ALA A 54 -8.17 -20.35 -11.51
N TYR A 55 -7.63 -19.89 -10.37
CA TYR A 55 -7.43 -20.71 -9.18
C TYR A 55 -8.61 -20.71 -8.19
N GLY A 56 -9.67 -19.96 -8.48
CA GLY A 56 -10.88 -19.89 -7.66
C GLY A 56 -10.91 -18.68 -6.71
N PRO A 57 -11.79 -18.70 -5.70
CA PRO A 57 -11.90 -17.60 -4.74
C PRO A 57 -10.60 -17.35 -3.97
N ARG A 58 -10.35 -16.09 -3.59
CA ARG A 58 -9.17 -15.73 -2.78
C ARG A 58 -9.15 -16.50 -1.47
N ILE A 59 -8.00 -17.11 -1.20
CA ILE A 59 -7.75 -17.78 0.08
C ILE A 59 -7.74 -16.77 1.25
N GLY A 60 -8.04 -17.23 2.47
CA GLY A 60 -8.24 -16.36 3.63
C GLY A 60 -7.11 -15.36 3.88
N ALA A 61 -5.85 -15.79 3.81
CA ALA A 61 -4.70 -14.88 3.96
C ALA A 61 -4.66 -13.80 2.86
N SER A 62 -4.83 -14.17 1.59
CA SER A 62 -4.85 -13.21 0.48
C SER A 62 -6.02 -12.24 0.61
N PHE A 63 -7.20 -12.74 0.95
CA PHE A 63 -8.40 -11.92 1.20
C PHE A 63 -8.19 -10.92 2.34
N PHE A 64 -7.73 -11.38 3.50
CA PHE A 64 -7.42 -10.52 4.65
C PHE A 64 -6.48 -9.40 4.24
N ARG A 65 -5.48 -9.74 3.42
CA ARG A 65 -4.47 -8.78 3.00
C ARG A 65 -4.94 -7.79 1.94
N THR A 66 -5.94 -8.15 1.16
CA THR A 66 -6.62 -7.25 0.21
C THR A 66 -7.52 -6.26 0.95
N VAL A 67 -8.19 -6.71 2.01
CA VAL A 67 -9.20 -5.91 2.73
C VAL A 67 -8.58 -5.03 3.81
N PHE A 68 -7.70 -5.58 4.65
CA PHE A 68 -7.21 -4.92 5.85
C PHE A 68 -5.89 -4.18 5.62
N PRO A 69 -5.76 -2.94 6.14
CA PRO A 69 -4.50 -2.22 6.16
C PRO A 69 -3.50 -2.91 7.12
N PHE A 70 -2.20 -2.68 6.94
CA PHE A 70 -1.14 -3.22 7.81
C PHE A 70 -1.25 -4.73 8.09
N SER A 71 -1.69 -5.49 7.09
CA SER A 71 -1.99 -6.92 7.15
C SER A 71 -0.74 -7.80 6.99
N ASN A 72 0.39 -7.33 7.50
CA ASN A 72 1.59 -8.13 7.60
C ASN A 72 1.35 -9.22 8.64
N LEU A 73 1.52 -10.47 8.21
CA LEU A 73 1.26 -11.63 9.05
C LEU A 73 2.54 -11.93 9.83
N GLU A 74 2.63 -11.38 11.05
CA GLU A 74 3.72 -11.64 11.99
C GLU A 74 3.26 -12.65 13.06
N PRO A 75 3.91 -13.83 13.17
CA PRO A 75 3.56 -14.82 14.19
C PRO A 75 3.77 -14.26 15.60
N CYS A 76 2.83 -14.54 16.51
CA CYS A 76 2.91 -14.11 17.92
C CYS A 76 2.71 -15.30 18.87
N GLY A 77 3.70 -16.20 18.89
CA GLY A 77 3.74 -17.36 19.78
C GLY A 77 3.69 -18.69 19.02
N ASP A 78 3.67 -19.76 19.80
CA ASP A 78 3.72 -21.12 19.26
C ASP A 78 2.36 -21.58 18.76
N SER A 79 2.38 -22.41 17.72
CA SER A 79 1.18 -23.05 17.20
C SER A 79 0.69 -24.17 18.12
N PHE A 80 -0.63 -24.36 18.21
CA PHE A 80 -1.25 -25.32 19.11
C PHE A 80 -2.49 -25.97 18.49
N SER A 81 -2.88 -27.14 18.99
CA SER A 81 -4.09 -27.85 18.54
C SER A 81 -5.31 -27.33 19.29
N ALA A 82 -6.35 -26.90 18.58
CA ALA A 82 -7.58 -26.39 19.20
C ALA A 82 -8.82 -26.57 18.33
N LEU A 83 -9.98 -26.27 18.91
CA LEU A 83 -11.24 -26.12 18.20
C LEU A 83 -11.42 -24.66 17.79
N ALA A 84 -11.36 -24.39 16.48
CA ALA A 84 -11.59 -23.07 15.90
C ALA A 84 -13.09 -22.87 15.59
N PRO A 85 -13.67 -21.70 15.93
CA PRO A 85 -15.09 -21.42 15.68
C PRO A 85 -15.37 -21.25 14.18
N VAL A 86 -16.32 -22.02 13.64
CA VAL A 86 -16.74 -21.94 12.23
C VAL A 86 -17.22 -20.52 11.89
N SER A 87 -17.95 -19.90 12.82
CA SER A 87 -18.51 -18.56 12.65
C SER A 87 -17.48 -17.43 12.58
N GLN A 88 -16.20 -17.70 12.88
CA GLN A 88 -15.12 -16.71 12.80
C GLN A 88 -13.99 -17.17 11.86
N THR A 89 -14.22 -18.23 11.08
CA THR A 89 -13.21 -18.82 10.20
C THR A 89 -13.51 -18.53 8.74
N ILE A 90 -12.56 -17.88 8.05
CA ILE A 90 -12.57 -17.71 6.60
C ILE A 90 -11.92 -18.92 5.95
N GLY A 91 -12.70 -19.62 5.12
CA GLY A 91 -12.24 -20.69 4.24
C GLY A 91 -11.95 -20.22 2.82
N ALA A 92 -11.90 -21.21 1.93
CA ALA A 92 -12.04 -21.02 0.49
C ALA A 92 -12.52 -22.34 -0.12
N SER A 93 -13.74 -22.36 -0.63
CA SER A 93 -14.37 -23.56 -1.23
C SER A 93 -14.02 -23.67 -2.72
N TRP A 94 -12.72 -23.75 -3.03
CA TRP A 94 -12.23 -23.66 -4.42
C TRP A 94 -12.12 -25.02 -5.13
N ARG A 95 -11.89 -26.11 -4.38
CA ARG A 95 -11.67 -27.45 -4.95
C ARG A 95 -12.90 -28.34 -4.86
N TRP A 96 -13.63 -28.23 -3.76
CA TRP A 96 -14.89 -28.94 -3.53
C TRP A 96 -15.75 -28.17 -2.54
N THR A 97 -17.05 -28.38 -2.63
CA THR A 97 -18.11 -27.80 -1.78
C THR A 97 -18.94 -28.93 -1.18
N THR A 98 -19.86 -28.61 -0.27
CA THR A 98 -20.82 -29.59 0.26
C THR A 98 -21.64 -30.28 -0.84
N SER A 99 -21.99 -29.55 -1.90
CA SER A 99 -22.68 -30.11 -3.07
C SER A 99 -21.85 -31.09 -3.89
N SER A 100 -20.53 -31.09 -3.72
CA SER A 100 -19.63 -32.07 -4.35
C SER A 100 -19.63 -33.43 -3.62
N VAL A 101 -20.21 -33.50 -2.42
CA VAL A 101 -20.24 -34.71 -1.58
C VAL A 101 -21.66 -35.30 -1.58
N PRO A 102 -21.84 -36.59 -1.90
CA PRO A 102 -23.13 -37.28 -1.82
C PRO A 102 -23.75 -37.14 -0.43
N GLU A 103 -25.07 -36.86 -0.35
CA GLU A 103 -25.75 -36.54 0.90
C GLU A 103 -25.60 -37.62 1.99
N ASN A 104 -25.65 -38.89 1.57
CA ASN A 104 -25.47 -40.06 2.42
C ASN A 104 -24.04 -40.19 2.98
N GLU A 105 -23.03 -39.59 2.35
CA GLU A 105 -21.63 -39.64 2.78
C GLU A 105 -21.26 -38.47 3.70
N ARG A 106 -22.03 -37.38 3.69
CA ARG A 106 -21.73 -36.16 4.45
C ARG A 106 -21.57 -36.40 5.97
N PRO A 107 -22.43 -37.19 6.64
CA PRO A 107 -22.27 -37.44 8.08
C PRO A 107 -20.96 -38.17 8.41
N ALA A 108 -20.58 -39.16 7.60
CA ALA A 108 -19.33 -39.91 7.78
C ALA A 108 -18.11 -39.03 7.51
N LEU A 109 -18.16 -38.19 6.48
CA LEU A 109 -17.12 -37.21 6.19
C LEU A 109 -16.97 -36.19 7.31
N LEU A 110 -18.08 -35.67 7.84
CA LEU A 110 -18.06 -34.73 8.97
C LEU A 110 -17.40 -35.37 10.20
N ALA A 111 -17.80 -36.58 10.58
CA ALA A 111 -17.19 -37.29 11.69
C ALA A 111 -15.67 -37.49 11.51
N ARG A 112 -15.23 -37.85 10.29
CA ARG A 112 -13.80 -38.01 9.96
C ARG A 112 -13.00 -36.70 10.07
N LEU A 113 -13.62 -35.58 9.71
CA LEU A 113 -12.99 -34.27 9.74
C LEU A 113 -13.05 -33.61 11.13
N GLN A 114 -13.99 -34.03 11.97
CA GLN A 114 -14.12 -33.63 13.38
C GLN A 114 -13.18 -34.40 14.32
N ASP A 115 -12.51 -35.44 13.83
CA ASP A 115 -11.50 -36.17 14.59
C ASP A 115 -10.40 -35.21 15.09
N PRO A 116 -10.12 -35.17 16.42
CA PRO A 116 -9.03 -34.38 16.99
C PRO A 116 -7.67 -34.60 16.34
N ALA A 117 -7.42 -35.76 15.74
CA ALA A 117 -6.21 -36.03 14.96
C ALA A 117 -6.03 -35.08 13.77
N ARG A 118 -7.09 -34.37 13.32
CA ARG A 118 -7.01 -33.34 12.27
C ARG A 118 -6.47 -32.00 12.77
N ALA A 119 -6.26 -31.84 14.07
CA ALA A 119 -5.66 -30.66 14.67
C ALA A 119 -4.17 -30.82 14.98
N THR A 120 -3.60 -32.03 14.87
CA THR A 120 -2.21 -32.29 15.26
C THR A 120 -1.24 -31.89 14.15
N ALA A 121 -0.05 -31.40 14.53
CA ALA A 121 0.98 -30.98 13.59
C ALA A 121 1.43 -32.12 12.66
N GLU A 122 1.47 -33.36 13.13
CA GLU A 122 1.86 -34.54 12.34
C GLU A 122 0.67 -35.22 11.64
N GLY A 123 -0.56 -34.71 11.86
CA GLY A 123 -1.78 -35.31 11.33
C GLY A 123 -1.84 -35.26 9.81
N TYR A 124 -2.07 -36.42 9.19
CA TYR A 124 -2.47 -36.48 7.79
C TYR A 124 -3.81 -35.75 7.59
N ASP A 125 -3.95 -34.98 6.52
CA ASP A 125 -5.16 -34.18 6.24
C ASP A 125 -5.52 -33.19 7.38
N ARG A 126 -4.50 -32.67 8.08
CA ARG A 126 -4.67 -31.65 9.13
C ARG A 126 -5.27 -30.36 8.57
N ALA A 127 -6.04 -29.67 9.41
CA ALA A 127 -6.38 -28.27 9.16
C ALA A 127 -5.33 -27.37 9.81
N GLU A 128 -4.89 -26.34 9.10
CA GLU A 128 -3.96 -25.34 9.63
C GLU A 128 -4.55 -23.96 9.48
N PHE A 129 -4.77 -23.27 10.59
CA PHE A 129 -5.41 -21.96 10.60
C PHE A 129 -4.46 -20.91 11.17
N ILE A 130 -4.49 -19.73 10.56
CA ILE A 130 -3.87 -18.51 11.09
C ILE A 130 -4.92 -17.80 11.94
N TRP A 131 -4.64 -17.57 13.20
CA TRP A 131 -5.51 -16.82 14.11
C TRP A 131 -4.97 -15.40 14.26
N ILE A 132 -5.66 -14.42 13.66
CA ILE A 132 -5.40 -13.00 13.88
C ILE A 132 -5.97 -12.65 15.25
N LYS A 133 -5.13 -12.81 16.27
CA LYS A 133 -5.55 -12.89 17.67
C LYS A 133 -6.31 -11.63 18.12
N PRO A 134 -5.85 -10.39 17.84
CA PRO A 134 -6.57 -9.20 18.27
C PRO A 134 -7.95 -9.02 17.62
N LEU A 135 -8.15 -9.58 16.42
CA LEU A 135 -9.42 -9.51 15.70
C LEU A 135 -10.35 -10.70 15.99
N GLY A 136 -9.86 -11.77 16.61
CA GLY A 136 -10.60 -13.03 16.75
C GLY A 136 -10.99 -13.66 15.41
N LEU A 137 -10.19 -13.43 14.37
CA LEU A 137 -10.44 -13.91 13.01
C LEU A 137 -9.51 -15.09 12.69
N PHE A 138 -10.07 -16.17 12.14
CA PHE A 138 -9.30 -17.33 11.68
C PHE A 138 -9.26 -17.36 10.16
N LEU A 139 -8.08 -17.60 9.60
CA LEU A 139 -7.85 -17.72 8.16
C LEU A 139 -7.34 -19.12 7.88
N ALA A 140 -8.12 -19.91 7.13
CA ALA A 140 -7.71 -21.26 6.80
C ALA A 140 -6.54 -21.24 5.81
N HIS A 141 -5.43 -21.89 6.19
CA HIS A 141 -4.28 -22.17 5.34
C HIS A 141 -4.44 -23.57 4.75
N GLU A 142 -4.46 -24.62 5.57
CA GLU A 142 -4.81 -25.99 5.16
C GLU A 142 -6.23 -26.35 5.61
N GLY A 143 -6.90 -27.17 4.81
CA GLY A 143 -8.31 -27.54 5.05
C GLY A 143 -9.34 -26.49 4.62
N LYS A 144 -8.97 -25.50 3.80
CA LYS A 144 -9.82 -24.36 3.34
C LYS A 144 -11.26 -24.72 2.91
N ASN A 145 -11.44 -25.82 2.17
CA ASN A 145 -12.76 -26.26 1.69
C ASN A 145 -13.66 -26.78 2.82
N ARG A 146 -13.07 -27.33 3.90
CA ARG A 146 -13.85 -27.92 5.00
C ARG A 146 -14.58 -26.87 5.82
N VAL A 147 -14.17 -25.60 5.76
CA VAL A 147 -14.84 -24.51 6.48
C VAL A 147 -16.28 -24.34 5.98
N GLY A 148 -16.46 -24.24 4.66
CA GLY A 148 -17.80 -24.16 4.04
C GLY A 148 -18.62 -25.43 4.31
N PHE A 149 -17.97 -26.60 4.21
CA PHE A 149 -18.62 -27.87 4.55
C PHE A 149 -19.12 -27.94 6.00
N PHE A 150 -18.30 -27.52 6.98
CA PHE A 150 -18.71 -27.50 8.38
C PHE A 150 -19.86 -26.52 8.61
N ARG A 151 -19.84 -25.38 7.93
CA ARG A 151 -20.94 -24.40 7.98
C ARG A 151 -22.24 -25.00 7.47
N ASP A 152 -22.24 -25.59 6.27
CA ASP A 152 -23.45 -26.17 5.67
C ASP A 152 -23.99 -27.36 6.49
N MET A 153 -23.10 -28.09 7.17
CA MET A 153 -23.46 -29.19 8.07
C MET A 153 -23.88 -28.71 9.48
N GLY A 154 -23.90 -27.40 9.75
CA GLY A 154 -24.30 -26.84 11.05
C GLY A 154 -23.30 -27.06 12.19
N ALA A 155 -22.06 -27.42 11.88
CA ALA A 155 -21.01 -27.61 12.88
C ALA A 155 -20.55 -26.26 13.44
N GLN A 156 -20.27 -26.22 14.75
CA GLN A 156 -19.83 -24.99 15.43
C GLN A 156 -18.31 -24.84 15.45
N TRP A 157 -17.59 -25.96 15.43
CA TRP A 157 -16.15 -26.02 15.70
C TRP A 157 -15.42 -26.89 14.69
N ILE A 158 -14.20 -26.48 14.32
CA ILE A 158 -13.28 -27.22 13.46
C ILE A 158 -12.01 -27.54 14.26
N PRO A 159 -11.63 -28.82 14.41
CA PRO A 159 -10.30 -29.19 14.89
C PRO A 159 -9.23 -28.68 13.93
N ALA A 160 -8.31 -27.86 14.42
CA ALA A 160 -7.23 -27.30 13.62
C ALA A 160 -5.94 -27.10 14.43
N HIS A 161 -4.82 -27.16 13.72
CA HIS A 161 -3.56 -26.62 14.20
C HIS A 161 -3.56 -25.11 13.97
N VAL A 162 -3.56 -24.35 15.05
CA VAL A 162 -3.75 -22.90 15.05
C VAL A 162 -2.42 -22.21 15.31
N ALA A 163 -2.01 -21.35 14.39
CA ALA A 163 -0.86 -20.47 14.54
C ALA A 163 -1.36 -19.06 14.91
N PRO A 164 -0.98 -18.48 16.07
CA PRO A 164 -1.36 -17.14 16.45
C PRO A 164 -0.52 -16.08 15.70
N TYR A 165 -1.20 -15.04 15.23
CA TYR A 165 -0.61 -13.90 14.53
C TYR A 165 -1.13 -12.60 15.12
N ASP A 166 -0.25 -11.60 15.14
CA ASP A 166 -0.59 -10.29 15.68
C ASP A 166 -1.27 -9.40 14.63
N TYR A 167 -1.87 -8.33 15.12
CA TYR A 167 -2.39 -7.23 14.32
C TYR A 167 -2.18 -5.94 15.09
N PRO A 168 -1.92 -4.79 14.44
CA PRO A 168 -1.66 -3.55 15.17
C PRO A 168 -2.79 -3.23 16.16
N ALA A 169 -2.39 -2.76 17.34
CA ALA A 169 -3.33 -2.36 18.38
C ALA A 169 -4.25 -1.24 17.88
N ALA A 170 -5.50 -1.24 18.31
CA ALA A 170 -6.53 -0.33 17.80
C ALA A 170 -6.20 1.16 18.05
N ASP A 171 -5.55 1.46 19.17
CA ASP A 171 -5.12 2.81 19.60
C ASP A 171 -3.94 3.36 18.78
N ARG A 172 -3.14 2.48 18.17
CA ARG A 172 -2.07 2.83 17.24
C ARG A 172 -2.57 3.12 15.83
N LEU A 173 -3.80 2.72 15.52
CA LEU A 173 -4.43 2.91 14.22
C LEU A 173 -5.40 4.09 14.26
N ALA A 174 -5.40 4.87 13.19
CA ALA A 174 -6.41 5.87 12.92
C ALA A 174 -6.87 5.77 11.47
N THR A 175 -8.17 5.89 11.23
CA THR A 175 -8.74 5.93 9.88
C THR A 175 -9.15 7.34 9.51
N TYR A 176 -8.88 7.72 8.26
CA TYR A 176 -9.17 9.05 7.73
C TYR A 176 -9.98 8.93 6.45
N ALA A 177 -11.03 9.75 6.35
CA ALA A 177 -11.74 9.99 5.10
C ALA A 177 -11.22 11.29 4.46
N ALA A 178 -10.55 11.18 3.32
CA ALA A 178 -10.03 12.31 2.56
C ALA A 178 -10.81 12.48 1.24
N LYS A 179 -11.02 13.73 0.81
CA LYS A 179 -11.64 14.04 -0.48
C LYS A 179 -10.56 14.43 -1.48
N HIS A 180 -10.51 13.75 -2.62
CA HIS A 180 -9.63 14.08 -3.74
C HIS A 180 -10.38 13.86 -5.05
N ALA A 181 -10.28 14.79 -6.01
CA ALA A 181 -10.94 14.70 -7.30
C ALA A 181 -12.44 14.28 -7.24
N HIS A 182 -13.19 14.84 -6.27
CA HIS A 182 -14.60 14.54 -5.98
C HIS A 182 -14.90 13.10 -5.49
N GLN A 183 -13.88 12.28 -5.23
CA GLN A 183 -14.00 10.95 -4.64
C GLN A 183 -13.58 10.97 -3.17
N THR A 184 -14.22 10.11 -2.38
CA THR A 184 -13.83 9.89 -0.97
C THR A 184 -12.87 8.70 -0.92
N MET A 185 -11.66 8.95 -0.47
CA MET A 185 -10.64 7.93 -0.23
C MET A 185 -10.57 7.64 1.27
N TYR A 186 -10.32 6.38 1.61
CA TYR A 186 -10.15 5.95 3.00
C TYR A 186 -8.71 5.48 3.21
N TRP A 187 -8.06 6.04 4.22
CA TRP A 187 -6.69 5.72 4.56
C TRP A 187 -6.61 5.31 6.02
N ALA A 188 -5.74 4.34 6.32
CA ALA A 188 -5.34 3.99 7.67
C ALA A 188 -3.94 4.53 7.92
N VAL A 189 -3.73 5.17 9.07
CA VAL A 189 -2.43 5.62 9.54
C VAL A 189 -2.08 4.85 10.80
N LEU A 190 -0.87 4.29 10.83
CA LEU A 190 -0.28 3.58 11.95
C LEU A 190 0.76 4.50 12.62
N ASP A 191 0.64 4.66 13.94
CA ASP A 191 1.51 5.47 14.80
C ASP A 191 1.67 6.93 14.34
N GLY A 192 0.68 7.47 13.61
CA GLY A 192 0.75 8.82 13.06
C GLY A 192 1.76 9.01 11.93
N GLN A 193 2.42 7.95 11.46
CA GLN A 193 3.53 8.04 10.49
C GLN A 193 3.28 7.22 9.24
N LEU A 194 2.95 5.94 9.37
CA LEU A 194 2.83 5.05 8.22
C LEU A 194 1.40 5.04 7.70
N LEU A 195 1.21 5.23 6.40
CA LEU A 195 -0.09 5.26 5.74
C LEU A 195 -0.29 4.03 4.84
N ALA A 196 -1.47 3.42 4.95
CA ALA A 196 -1.92 2.36 4.06
C ALA A 196 -3.33 2.68 3.52
N PRO A 197 -3.56 2.57 2.20
CA PRO A 197 -4.89 2.79 1.64
C PRO A 197 -5.85 1.64 1.96
N ILE A 198 -7.10 1.99 2.25
CA ILE A 198 -8.21 1.04 2.45
C ILE A 198 -9.00 0.96 1.14
N ASN A 199 -8.66 -0.01 0.29
CA ASN A 199 -9.28 -0.16 -1.03
C ASN A 199 -10.71 -0.74 -0.98
N HIS A 200 -11.06 -1.42 0.12
CA HIS A 200 -12.35 -2.07 0.32
C HIS A 200 -13.02 -1.56 1.62
N PRO A 201 -13.42 -0.28 1.68
CA PRO A 201 -13.90 0.34 2.92
C PRO A 201 -15.16 -0.33 3.47
N ALA A 202 -16.06 -0.82 2.61
CA ALA A 202 -17.27 -1.54 3.01
C ALA A 202 -16.97 -2.86 3.77
N TRP A 203 -15.79 -3.43 3.55
CA TRP A 203 -15.34 -4.67 4.19
C TRP A 203 -14.52 -4.40 5.45
N ALA A 204 -13.63 -3.40 5.40
CA ALA A 204 -12.69 -3.13 6.49
C ALA A 204 -13.26 -2.22 7.59
N LEU A 205 -13.95 -1.14 7.22
CA LEU A 205 -14.34 -0.10 8.19
C LEU A 205 -15.28 -0.58 9.30
N PRO A 206 -16.31 -1.42 9.05
CA PRO A 206 -17.16 -1.94 10.12
C PRO A 206 -16.35 -2.69 11.19
N ILE A 207 -15.40 -3.51 10.75
CA ILE A 207 -14.50 -4.29 11.60
C ILE A 207 -13.55 -3.37 12.37
N LEU A 208 -12.87 -2.44 11.69
CA LEU A 208 -11.94 -1.50 12.33
C LEU A 208 -12.66 -0.63 13.38
N ARG A 209 -13.88 -0.18 13.10
CA ARG A 209 -14.70 0.58 14.04
C ARG A 209 -15.13 -0.26 15.25
N ALA A 210 -15.45 -1.54 15.05
CA ALA A 210 -15.79 -2.45 16.15
C ALA A 210 -14.56 -2.89 16.96
N TYR A 211 -13.39 -2.94 16.32
CA TYR A 211 -12.10 -3.18 16.95
C TYR A 211 -11.65 -2.00 17.83
N GLY A 212 -12.20 -0.80 17.60
CA GLY A 212 -11.94 0.38 18.42
C GLY A 212 -10.99 1.40 17.76
N VAL A 213 -10.72 1.26 16.47
CA VAL A 213 -9.89 2.20 15.71
C VAL A 213 -10.58 3.55 15.61
N ALA A 214 -9.83 4.62 15.87
CA ALA A 214 -10.36 5.99 15.77
C ALA A 214 -10.70 6.34 14.31
N GLU A 215 -11.86 6.99 14.11
CA GLU A 215 -12.31 7.43 12.79
C GLU A 215 -12.34 8.95 12.73
N HIS A 216 -11.64 9.51 11.75
CA HIS A 216 -11.53 10.94 11.52
C HIS A 216 -12.09 11.30 10.15
N HIS A 217 -13.02 12.25 10.14
CA HIS A 217 -13.64 12.74 8.89
C HIS A 217 -12.90 13.91 8.25
N ARG A 218 -11.77 14.33 8.84
CA ARG A 218 -10.94 15.43 8.33
C ARG A 218 -9.49 14.99 8.29
N TRP A 219 -8.84 15.28 7.17
CA TRP A 219 -7.40 15.11 7.02
C TRP A 219 -6.66 16.14 7.88
N PRO A 220 -5.74 15.72 8.78
CA PRO A 220 -4.98 16.63 9.63
C PRO A 220 -4.12 17.60 8.82
N HIS A 221 -3.99 18.83 9.31
CA HIS A 221 -3.11 19.85 8.70
C HIS A 221 -1.62 19.55 8.90
N GLU A 222 -1.27 18.74 9.91
CA GLU A 222 0.10 18.32 10.20
C GLU A 222 0.62 17.28 9.21
N PHE A 223 -0.29 16.57 8.53
CA PHE A 223 0.05 15.61 7.49
C PHE A 223 0.24 16.31 6.13
N PRO A 224 1.04 15.73 5.22
CA PRO A 224 1.20 16.26 3.88
C PRO A 224 -0.15 16.44 3.18
N ALA A 225 -0.24 17.39 2.25
CA ALA A 225 -1.48 17.66 1.53
C ALA A 225 -2.01 16.40 0.82
N VAL A 226 -3.35 16.27 0.75
CA VAL A 226 -4.02 15.09 0.15
C VAL A 226 -3.52 14.81 -1.27
N ASP A 227 -3.28 15.85 -2.07
CA ASP A 227 -2.80 15.72 -3.44
C ASP A 227 -1.38 15.16 -3.50
N VAL A 228 -0.50 15.57 -2.58
CA VAL A 228 0.88 15.08 -2.46
C VAL A 228 0.89 13.61 -2.02
N VAL A 229 0.09 13.27 -1.01
CA VAL A 229 -0.07 11.88 -0.55
C VAL A 229 -0.61 11.00 -1.67
N THR A 230 -1.58 11.48 -2.43
CA THR A 230 -2.19 10.71 -3.54
C THR A 230 -1.17 10.46 -4.65
N ALA A 231 -0.39 11.49 -5.04
CA ALA A 231 0.70 11.33 -6.00
C ALA A 231 1.75 10.32 -5.50
N ALA A 232 2.17 10.45 -4.24
CA ALA A 232 3.13 9.53 -3.63
C ALA A 232 2.61 8.08 -3.55
N LEU A 233 1.30 7.88 -3.32
CA LEU A 233 0.66 6.57 -3.33
C LEU A 233 0.64 5.91 -4.71
N THR A 234 0.61 6.70 -5.79
CA THR A 234 0.69 6.18 -7.17
C THR A 234 2.12 5.82 -7.54
N GLU A 235 3.11 6.57 -7.06
CA GLU A 235 4.54 6.35 -7.35
C GLU A 235 5.21 5.33 -6.42
N ARG A 236 4.52 4.89 -5.36
CA ARG A 236 5.13 4.06 -4.32
C ARG A 236 5.69 2.75 -4.83
N LEU A 237 6.79 2.34 -4.21
CA LEU A 237 7.45 1.08 -4.50
C LEU A 237 6.57 -0.11 -4.12
N VAL A 238 6.55 -1.09 -5.02
CA VAL A 238 5.99 -2.42 -4.78
C VAL A 238 7.13 -3.32 -4.31
N ASN A 239 6.98 -3.91 -3.13
CA ASN A 239 7.93 -4.87 -2.61
C ASN A 239 7.98 -6.09 -3.54
N PRO A 240 9.16 -6.45 -4.07
CA PRO A 240 9.28 -7.50 -5.10
C PRO A 240 8.99 -8.91 -4.56
N VAL A 241 9.12 -9.13 -3.25
CA VAL A 241 8.91 -10.43 -2.61
C VAL A 241 7.43 -10.62 -2.28
N SER A 242 6.78 -9.60 -1.74
CA SER A 242 5.37 -9.68 -1.34
C SER A 242 4.39 -9.23 -2.44
N SER A 243 4.90 -8.63 -3.52
CA SER A 243 4.14 -7.95 -4.57
C SER A 243 3.16 -6.91 -4.03
N ARG A 244 3.45 -6.36 -2.85
CA ARG A 244 2.62 -5.36 -2.18
C ARG A 244 3.21 -3.99 -2.28
N PRO A 245 2.40 -2.97 -2.54
CA PRO A 245 2.81 -1.61 -2.28
C PRO A 245 3.17 -1.45 -0.81
N ALA A 246 4.36 -0.92 -0.52
CA ALA A 246 4.75 -0.64 0.85
C ALA A 246 3.83 0.42 1.49
N PRO A 247 3.67 0.40 2.84
CA PRO A 247 3.11 1.55 3.54
C PRO A 247 3.91 2.81 3.22
N LEU A 248 3.21 3.93 3.07
CA LEU A 248 3.81 5.22 2.76
C LEU A 248 4.19 5.92 4.06
N ASP A 249 5.45 6.30 4.22
CA ASP A 249 5.89 7.09 5.37
C ASP A 249 5.57 8.58 5.14
N LEU A 250 4.66 9.13 5.94
CA LEU A 250 4.21 10.52 5.82
C LEU A 250 5.30 11.53 6.14
N GLU A 251 6.24 11.19 7.04
CA GLU A 251 7.35 12.07 7.39
C GLU A 251 8.33 12.18 6.22
N LEU A 252 8.67 11.05 5.58
CA LEU A 252 9.50 11.04 4.37
C LEU A 252 8.84 11.80 3.21
N VAL A 253 7.52 11.70 3.05
CA VAL A 253 6.79 12.47 2.03
C VAL A 253 6.89 13.96 2.31
N ARG A 254 6.75 14.38 3.58
CA ARG A 254 6.92 15.78 3.98
C ARG A 254 8.34 16.27 3.72
N GLU A 255 9.36 15.51 4.14
CA GLU A 255 10.76 15.86 3.90
C GLU A 255 11.10 15.96 2.40
N LYS A 256 10.51 15.08 1.58
CA LYS A 256 10.65 15.12 0.13
C LYS A 256 10.03 16.39 -0.44
N GLU A 257 8.82 16.76 -0.01
CA GLU A 257 8.14 17.99 -0.44
C GLU A 257 8.92 19.26 -0.02
N GLU A 258 9.41 19.31 1.22
CA GLU A 258 10.26 20.41 1.71
C GLU A 258 11.56 20.51 0.90
N TYR A 259 12.20 19.38 0.61
CA TYR A 259 13.42 19.33 -0.20
C TYR A 259 13.17 19.73 -1.66
N GLU A 260 12.03 19.40 -2.24
CA GLU A 260 11.67 19.76 -3.62
C GLU A 260 11.23 21.22 -3.75
N SER A 261 10.68 21.81 -2.69
CA SER A 261 10.25 23.21 -2.63
C SER A 261 11.36 24.18 -2.22
N GLU A 262 12.46 23.71 -1.65
CA GLU A 262 13.61 24.55 -1.29
C GLU A 262 14.12 25.37 -2.49
N GLU A 263 14.24 26.69 -2.30
CA GLU A 263 14.72 27.61 -3.32
C GLU A 263 16.24 27.57 -3.45
N ILE A 264 16.75 27.26 -4.64
CA ILE A 264 18.18 27.16 -4.91
C ILE A 264 18.59 28.23 -5.93
N PRO A 265 19.77 28.85 -5.77
CA PRO A 265 20.33 29.69 -6.81
C PRO A 265 20.61 28.87 -8.08
N CYS A 266 19.91 29.22 -9.17
CA CYS A 266 19.98 28.57 -10.46
C CYS A 266 20.26 29.57 -11.58
N SER A 267 20.89 29.09 -12.65
CA SER A 267 21.02 29.80 -13.90
C SER A 267 19.77 29.58 -14.78
N ILE A 268 19.54 30.45 -15.76
CA ILE A 268 18.46 30.27 -16.75
C ILE A 268 18.63 28.96 -17.52
N LEU A 269 19.87 28.51 -17.69
CA LEU A 269 20.21 27.27 -18.40
C LEU A 269 19.93 26.02 -17.57
N ASP A 270 19.81 26.14 -16.25
CA ASP A 270 19.56 25.01 -15.34
C ASP A 270 18.06 24.66 -15.24
N ILE A 271 17.17 25.49 -15.79
CA ILE A 271 15.72 25.27 -15.74
C ILE A 271 15.29 24.60 -17.06
N ASP A 272 15.05 23.28 -17.03
CA ASP A 272 14.67 22.51 -18.23
C ASP A 272 13.40 23.04 -18.93
N ALA A 273 12.50 23.68 -18.19
CA ALA A 273 11.27 24.29 -18.73
C ALA A 273 11.53 25.56 -19.57
N LEU A 274 12.67 26.24 -19.36
CA LEU A 274 13.05 27.42 -20.12
C LEU A 274 14.00 27.00 -21.23
N SER A 275 13.50 26.96 -22.47
CA SER A 275 14.39 26.72 -23.61
C SER A 275 15.50 27.77 -23.63
N ALA A 276 16.75 27.31 -23.83
CA ALA A 276 17.91 28.18 -23.86
C ALA A 276 17.63 29.37 -24.79
N PRO A 277 17.91 30.62 -24.38
CA PRO A 277 17.47 31.81 -25.10
C PRO A 277 18.38 32.09 -26.30
N TRP A 278 18.41 31.16 -27.26
CA TRP A 278 19.28 31.16 -28.43
C TRP A 278 19.16 32.43 -29.27
N PHE A 279 17.97 33.02 -29.33
CA PHE A 279 17.76 34.29 -30.03
C PHE A 279 18.49 35.44 -29.32
N PHE A 280 18.34 35.55 -27.99
CA PHE A 280 19.05 36.55 -27.18
C PHE A 280 20.57 36.37 -27.30
N LEU A 281 21.07 35.13 -27.20
CA LEU A 281 22.48 34.81 -27.38
C LEU A 281 23.00 35.20 -28.77
N LYS A 282 22.25 34.90 -29.84
CA LYS A 282 22.60 35.29 -31.21
C LYS A 282 22.69 36.81 -31.37
N VAL A 283 21.75 37.56 -30.80
CA VAL A 283 21.75 39.03 -30.84
C VAL A 283 22.94 39.60 -30.09
N MET A 284 23.22 39.13 -28.86
CA MET A 284 24.36 39.59 -28.06
C MET A 284 25.71 39.25 -28.70
N PHE A 285 25.83 38.07 -29.33
CA PHE A 285 27.01 37.69 -30.10
C PHE A 285 27.20 38.59 -31.33
N GLY A 286 26.14 38.84 -32.08
CA GLY A 286 26.17 39.73 -33.24
C GLY A 286 26.57 41.16 -32.88
N VAL A 287 25.99 41.72 -31.82
CA VAL A 287 26.34 43.06 -31.30
C VAL A 287 27.81 43.13 -30.89
N SER A 288 28.33 42.10 -30.23
CA SER A 288 29.74 42.04 -29.81
C SER A 288 30.69 42.03 -31.01
N ILE A 289 30.40 41.21 -32.04
CA ILE A 289 31.22 41.14 -33.25
C ILE A 289 31.21 42.46 -34.01
N ILE A 290 30.03 43.07 -34.20
CA ILE A 290 29.90 44.34 -34.91
C ILE A 290 30.68 45.44 -34.16
N ALA A 291 30.57 45.48 -32.83
CA ALA A 291 31.30 46.45 -32.00
C ALA A 291 32.82 46.25 -32.08
N ILE A 292 33.32 45.01 -32.03
CA ILE A 292 34.75 44.70 -32.21
C ILE A 292 35.23 45.12 -33.61
N MET A 293 34.46 44.80 -34.65
CA MET A 293 34.80 45.14 -36.03
C MET A 293 34.89 46.66 -36.22
N LEU A 294 33.98 47.43 -35.61
CA LEU A 294 34.03 48.90 -35.60
C LEU A 294 35.30 49.43 -34.92
N ILE A 295 35.74 48.85 -33.80
CA ILE A 295 36.99 49.25 -33.13
C ILE A 295 38.19 49.06 -34.07
N CYS A 296 38.25 47.95 -34.81
CA CYS A 296 39.35 47.62 -35.72
C CYS A 296 39.41 48.52 -36.97
N ILE A 297 38.26 48.96 -37.48
CA ILE A 297 38.17 49.77 -38.72
C ILE A 297 38.35 51.26 -38.44
N MET A 298 37.98 51.72 -37.25
CA MET A 298 37.96 53.15 -36.95
C MET A 298 39.37 53.78 -36.80
N PRO A 299 39.58 55.03 -37.27
CA PRO A 299 40.82 55.77 -37.10
C PRO A 299 41.20 56.00 -35.63
N ALA A 300 42.49 56.05 -35.33
CA ALA A 300 43.00 56.24 -33.97
C ALA A 300 42.60 57.58 -33.35
N ASP A 301 42.29 58.58 -34.17
CA ASP A 301 41.97 59.94 -33.76
C ASP A 301 40.55 60.07 -33.14
N TRP A 302 39.70 59.05 -33.29
CA TRP A 302 38.32 59.04 -32.77
C TRP A 302 38.24 58.25 -31.47
N SER A 303 39.04 58.65 -30.48
CA SER A 303 39.21 57.97 -29.19
C SER A 303 37.88 57.74 -28.45
N ASN A 304 36.99 58.73 -28.41
CA ASN A 304 35.69 58.64 -27.74
C ASN A 304 34.77 57.57 -28.37
N LEU A 305 34.77 57.44 -29.71
CA LEU A 305 33.92 56.45 -30.38
C LEU A 305 34.45 55.03 -30.18
N ARG A 306 35.78 54.85 -30.14
CA ARG A 306 36.42 53.57 -29.82
C ARG A 306 36.11 53.12 -28.39
N ILE A 307 36.10 54.04 -27.42
CA ILE A 307 35.69 53.75 -26.04
C ILE A 307 34.22 53.31 -26.00
N ALA A 308 33.33 54.04 -26.67
CA ALA A 308 31.90 53.69 -26.73
C ALA A 308 31.68 52.30 -27.37
N ALA A 309 32.38 52.00 -28.47
CA ALA A 309 32.33 50.67 -29.09
C ALA A 309 32.88 49.57 -28.18
N GLY A 310 33.93 49.85 -27.39
CA GLY A 310 34.46 48.94 -26.38
C GLY A 310 33.45 48.64 -25.26
N VAL A 311 32.70 49.64 -24.79
CA VAL A 311 31.63 49.45 -23.80
C VAL A 311 30.51 48.58 -24.37
N VAL A 312 30.11 48.80 -25.61
CA VAL A 312 29.07 47.98 -26.28
C VAL A 312 29.53 46.54 -26.47
N ALA A 313 30.78 46.32 -26.86
CA ALA A 313 31.37 44.98 -26.94
C ALA A 313 31.38 44.29 -25.57
N GLY A 314 31.79 45.01 -24.52
CA GLY A 314 31.78 44.53 -23.14
C GLY A 314 30.37 44.16 -22.64
N LEU A 315 29.36 44.97 -22.95
CA LEU A 315 27.95 44.68 -22.62
C LEU A 315 27.42 43.46 -23.39
N GLY A 316 27.80 43.30 -24.66
CA GLY A 316 27.45 42.13 -25.45
C GLY A 316 28.07 40.84 -24.90
N PHE A 317 29.35 40.85 -24.53
CA PHE A 317 30.00 39.72 -23.86
C PHE A 317 29.42 39.44 -22.47
N GLY A 318 29.13 40.48 -21.68
CA GLY A 318 28.44 40.34 -20.40
C GLY A 318 27.07 39.68 -20.57
N GLY A 319 26.29 40.12 -21.56
CA GLY A 319 25.00 39.55 -21.93
C GLY A 319 25.07 38.08 -22.35
N LEU A 320 26.14 37.65 -23.01
CA LEU A 320 26.37 36.23 -23.35
C LEU A 320 26.59 35.35 -22.13
N LEU A 321 27.17 35.90 -21.06
CA LEU A 321 27.43 35.16 -19.82
C LEU A 321 26.22 35.16 -18.87
N THR A 322 25.34 36.16 -18.96
CA THR A 322 24.17 36.33 -18.07
C THR A 322 23.31 35.06 -17.92
N PRO A 323 22.98 34.31 -18.98
CA PRO A 323 22.19 33.09 -18.83
C PRO A 323 22.88 32.03 -17.96
N GLY A 324 24.21 31.99 -17.90
CA GLY A 324 25.00 31.05 -17.09
C GLY A 324 25.28 31.50 -15.66
N VAL A 325 24.92 32.73 -15.29
CA VAL A 325 25.09 33.22 -13.91
C VAL A 325 23.90 32.78 -13.06
N LYS A 326 24.18 32.28 -11.85
CA LYS A 326 23.17 31.84 -10.87
C LYS A 326 22.47 33.00 -10.17
N LEU A 327 21.73 33.80 -10.94
CA LEU A 327 21.02 34.99 -10.46
C LEU A 327 19.57 34.73 -10.07
N LEU A 328 18.98 33.61 -10.52
CA LEU A 328 17.60 33.27 -10.24
C LEU A 328 17.51 32.36 -9.01
N ARG A 329 16.41 32.46 -8.27
CA ARG A 329 16.03 31.47 -7.27
C ARG A 329 14.79 30.76 -7.79
N ALA A 330 14.87 29.44 -7.88
CA ALA A 330 13.75 28.60 -8.27
C ALA A 330 13.69 27.38 -7.34
N PRO A 331 12.50 26.80 -7.14
CA PRO A 331 12.37 25.58 -6.34
C PRO A 331 13.17 24.43 -6.96
N ARG A 332 13.83 23.63 -6.13
CA ARG A 332 14.73 22.54 -6.54
C ARG A 332 14.12 21.63 -7.61
N ARG A 333 12.82 21.34 -7.51
CA ARG A 333 12.09 20.49 -8.49
C ARG A 333 12.18 20.97 -9.95
N LEU A 334 12.37 22.27 -10.18
CA LEU A 334 12.47 22.84 -11.54
C LEU A 334 13.91 22.86 -12.07
N VAL A 335 14.89 22.78 -11.17
CA VAL A 335 16.32 22.93 -11.47
C VAL A 335 17.01 21.56 -11.54
N ASP A 336 16.63 20.63 -10.66
CA ASP A 336 17.17 19.27 -10.63
C ASP A 336 16.03 18.30 -10.26
N PRO A 337 15.20 17.91 -11.25
CA PRO A 337 14.05 17.03 -11.02
C PRO A 337 14.46 15.64 -10.50
N TYR A 338 15.71 15.23 -10.68
CA TYR A 338 16.23 13.94 -10.22
C TYR A 338 16.94 14.01 -8.86
N ALA A 339 17.04 15.19 -8.23
CA ALA A 339 17.70 15.35 -6.93
C ALA A 339 16.95 14.61 -5.81
N SER A 340 15.62 14.67 -5.81
CA SER A 340 14.80 14.00 -4.79
C SER A 340 14.90 12.49 -4.93
N LEU A 341 14.84 11.96 -6.16
CA LEU A 341 15.04 10.53 -6.44
C LEU A 341 16.38 10.02 -5.91
N ARG A 342 17.47 10.76 -6.11
CA ARG A 342 18.81 10.36 -5.61
C ARG A 342 18.89 10.31 -4.09
N LYS A 343 18.25 11.26 -3.39
CA LYS A 343 18.30 11.36 -1.93
C LYS A 343 17.34 10.40 -1.23
N PHE A 344 16.10 10.32 -1.71
CA PHE A 344 15.01 9.63 -1.02
C PHE A 344 14.79 8.19 -1.50
N SER A 345 15.18 7.81 -2.72
CA SER A 345 14.98 6.41 -3.19
C SER A 345 15.62 5.35 -2.28
N PRO A 346 16.86 5.53 -1.75
CA PRO A 346 17.41 4.58 -0.78
C PRO A 346 16.62 4.51 0.54
N LEU A 347 16.08 5.64 1.00
CA LEU A 347 15.29 5.75 2.23
C LEU A 347 13.92 5.08 2.04
N GLU A 348 13.25 5.32 0.92
CA GLU A 348 11.99 4.69 0.54
C GLU A 348 12.14 3.17 0.40
N ARG A 349 13.24 2.68 -0.21
CA ARG A 349 13.52 1.24 -0.29
C ARG A 349 13.70 0.61 1.09
N LYS A 350 14.44 1.29 1.98
CA LYS A 350 14.64 0.84 3.36
C LYS A 350 13.31 0.80 4.13
N ALA A 351 12.49 1.85 4.02
CA ALA A 351 11.15 1.91 4.62
C ALA A 351 10.21 0.83 4.06
N ALA A 352 10.33 0.51 2.77
CA ALA A 352 9.60 -0.56 2.11
C ALA A 352 10.09 -1.99 2.46
N GLY A 353 11.15 -2.11 3.27
CA GLY A 353 11.77 -3.40 3.61
C GLY A 353 12.44 -4.09 2.43
N ILE A 354 12.81 -3.33 1.39
CA ILE A 354 13.51 -3.81 0.20
C ILE A 354 15.02 -3.67 0.49
N ARG A 355 15.71 -4.81 0.62
CA ARG A 355 17.16 -4.86 0.82
C ARG A 355 17.93 -4.68 -0.48
#